data_AF-A0A350QW58-F1
#
_entry.id   AF-A0A350QW58-F1
#
_cell.length_a   1.000
_cell.length_b   1.000
_cell.length_c   1.000
_cell.angle_alpha   90.00
_cell.angle_beta   90.00
_cell.angle_gamma   90.00
#
_symmetry.space_group_name_H-M   'P 1'
#
loop_
_entity.id
_entity.type
_entity.pdbx_description
1 polymer ?
#
loop_
_entity_poly.entity_id
_entity_poly.type
_entity_poly.pdbx_seq_one_letter_code
_entity_poly.pdbx_strand_id
1 'polypeptide(L)'
;MTTETESEDHQEEEKEPETPSFDAVDLMLDGNLKDQINYSMVKALAEALDEKAGILVRAESEFEPQEGETFAEVAMPEIEAMAQAVTEGCVDFSKIRFWEACETAEVAWDEAKDEEGKVIGRMPYGNPHDEPREGNRILANLEKILEWLVQVHDMHEKNGMGWASPYGCPEDGQHAYDKREKSRERLAATVDKIKNNLDL
;
A
#
# COMPACT_ATOMS: atom_id res chain seq x y z
N MET A 1 -31.29 -38.51 50.90
CA MET A 1 -31.09 -38.07 49.51
C MET A 1 -29.97 -37.06 49.54
N THR A 2 -28.76 -37.53 49.25
CA THR A 2 -27.53 -36.75 49.12
C THR A 2 -27.46 -36.21 47.69
N THR A 3 -27.29 -34.91 47.54
CA THR A 3 -27.04 -34.23 46.26
C THR A 3 -25.54 -34.00 46.10
N GLU A 4 -24.91 -34.90 45.34
CA GLU A 4 -23.78 -34.61 44.43
C GLU A 4 -24.43 -34.10 43.12
N THR A 5 -23.89 -33.28 42.22
CA THR A 5 -22.57 -32.79 41.80
C THR A 5 -22.94 -31.54 40.93
N GLU A 6 -22.15 -30.51 40.67
CA GLU A 6 -20.99 -30.47 39.79
C GLU A 6 -20.49 -29.02 39.77
N SER A 7 -19.20 -28.86 40.06
CA SER A 7 -18.43 -27.63 39.88
C SER A 7 -17.90 -27.59 38.45
N GLU A 8 -18.34 -26.61 37.66
CA GLU A 8 -17.81 -26.36 36.31
C GLU A 8 -16.43 -25.72 36.42
N ASP A 9 -15.41 -26.55 36.17
CA ASP A 9 -14.01 -26.20 36.02
C ASP A 9 -13.86 -25.38 34.71
N HIS A 10 -13.72 -24.06 34.84
CA HIS A 10 -13.34 -23.21 33.71
C HIS A 10 -11.85 -23.43 33.43
N GLN A 11 -11.55 -24.29 32.47
CA GLN A 11 -10.22 -24.32 31.84
C GLN A 11 -10.04 -23.01 31.07
N GLU A 12 -9.36 -22.04 31.69
CA GLU A 12 -8.71 -20.96 30.94
C GLU A 12 -7.67 -21.62 30.05
N GLU A 13 -7.93 -21.65 28.73
CA GLU A 13 -6.90 -21.97 27.75
C GLU A 13 -5.72 -21.02 27.98
N GLU A 14 -4.60 -21.56 28.46
CA GLU A 14 -3.33 -20.86 28.50
C GLU A 14 -3.00 -20.40 27.08
N LYS A 15 -3.28 -19.13 26.78
CA LYS A 15 -2.78 -18.49 25.56
C LYS A 15 -1.27 -18.60 25.59
N GLU A 16 -0.71 -19.36 24.64
CA GLU A 16 0.73 -19.35 24.39
C GLU A 16 1.20 -17.89 24.35
N PRO A 17 2.31 -17.54 25.02
CA PRO A 17 2.83 -16.19 24.96
C PRO A 17 3.06 -15.85 23.49
N GLU A 18 2.36 -14.83 22.98
CA GLU A 18 2.59 -14.30 21.64
C GLU A 18 4.08 -13.97 21.54
N THR A 19 4.86 -14.86 20.91
CA THR A 19 6.23 -14.57 20.55
C THR A 19 6.19 -13.32 19.66
N PRO A 20 6.97 -12.28 19.95
CA PRO A 20 6.99 -11.09 19.12
C PRO A 20 7.21 -11.53 17.67
N SER A 21 6.28 -11.23 16.76
CA SER A 21 6.45 -11.55 15.35
C SER A 21 7.49 -10.59 14.78
N PHE A 22 8.76 -10.97 14.83
CA PHE A 22 9.82 -10.18 14.21
C PHE A 22 9.66 -10.24 12.69
N ASP A 23 9.61 -9.08 12.04
CA ASP A 23 9.64 -8.99 10.59
C ASP A 23 11.01 -9.51 10.11
N ALA A 24 11.01 -10.35 9.08
CA ALA A 24 12.23 -10.90 8.53
C ALA A 24 13.15 -9.79 7.95
N VAL A 25 12.56 -8.67 7.50
CA VAL A 25 13.31 -7.46 7.11
C VAL A 25 13.95 -6.76 8.31
N ASP A 26 13.30 -6.75 9.47
CA ASP A 26 13.89 -6.18 10.69
C ASP A 26 15.14 -6.97 11.11
N LEU A 27 15.11 -8.30 10.95
CA LEU A 27 16.27 -9.16 11.19
C LEU A 27 17.41 -8.90 10.20
N MET A 28 17.12 -8.63 8.92
CA MET A 28 18.14 -8.26 7.94
C MET A 28 18.76 -6.88 8.22
N LEU A 29 17.99 -5.98 8.84
CA LEU A 29 18.43 -4.64 9.22
C LEU A 29 19.02 -4.58 10.63
N ASP A 30 19.36 -5.72 11.24
CA ASP A 30 19.92 -5.75 12.61
C ASP A 30 21.15 -4.85 12.75
N GLY A 31 21.20 -4.10 13.84
CA GLY A 31 22.19 -3.04 14.07
C GLY A 31 21.94 -1.73 13.30
N ASN A 32 20.93 -1.67 12.41
CA ASN A 32 20.51 -0.46 11.69
C ASN A 32 19.09 -0.01 12.11
N LEU A 33 18.98 0.45 13.36
CA LEU A 33 17.71 0.89 13.96
C LEU A 33 17.01 1.99 13.16
N LYS A 34 17.76 2.87 12.48
CA LYS A 34 17.18 3.95 11.67
C LYS A 34 16.36 3.38 10.52
N ASP A 35 16.91 2.42 9.78
CA ASP A 35 16.22 1.84 8.64
C ASP A 35 15.11 0.87 9.06
N GLN A 36 15.25 0.17 10.19
CA GLN A 36 14.14 -0.61 10.79
C GLN A 36 12.92 0.27 11.10
N ILE A 37 13.14 1.41 11.76
CA ILE A 37 12.06 2.35 12.10
C ILE A 37 11.41 2.89 10.83
N ASN A 38 12.20 3.31 9.84
CA ASN A 38 11.69 3.83 8.58
C ASN A 38 10.85 2.78 7.83
N TYR A 39 11.39 1.57 7.68
CA TYR A 39 10.68 0.47 7.01
C TYR A 39 9.36 0.13 7.71
N SER A 40 9.36 0.03 9.04
CA SER A 40 8.15 -0.18 9.84
C SER A 40 7.09 0.92 9.63
N MET A 41 7.52 2.18 9.57
CA MET A 41 6.60 3.30 9.28
C MET A 41 6.03 3.22 7.86
N VAL A 42 6.88 2.93 6.86
CA VAL A 42 6.43 2.78 5.47
C VAL A 42 5.44 1.62 5.34
N LYS A 43 5.71 0.49 5.99
CA LYS A 43 4.82 -0.66 6.01
C LYS A 43 3.44 -0.32 6.59
N ALA A 44 3.39 0.37 7.74
CA ALA A 44 2.13 0.79 8.34
C ALA A 44 1.35 1.77 7.44
N LEU A 45 2.04 2.69 6.76
CA LEU A 45 1.43 3.58 5.78
C LEU A 45 0.90 2.82 4.56
N ALA A 46 1.67 1.83 4.09
CA ALA A 46 1.31 0.98 2.97
C ALA A 46 0.03 0.19 3.26
N GLU A 47 -0.07 -0.42 4.43
CA GLU A 47 -1.27 -1.16 4.89
C GLU A 47 -2.50 -0.25 4.94
N ALA A 48 -2.37 0.96 5.51
CA ALA A 48 -3.46 1.92 5.58
C ALA A 48 -3.93 2.39 4.19
N LEU A 49 -2.99 2.61 3.26
CA LEU A 49 -3.31 2.97 1.89
C LEU A 49 -3.96 1.80 1.13
N ASP A 50 -3.42 0.58 1.29
CA ASP A 50 -3.88 -0.63 0.62
C ASP A 50 -5.30 -0.99 1.03
N GLU A 51 -5.65 -0.80 2.30
CA GLU A 51 -7.03 -0.99 2.77
C GLU A 51 -8.02 -0.11 2.00
N LYS A 52 -7.68 1.17 1.76
CA LYS A 52 -8.57 2.12 1.08
C LYS A 52 -8.56 1.94 -0.43
N ALA A 53 -7.38 1.74 -1.02
CA ALA A 53 -7.26 1.42 -2.44
C ALA A 53 -8.00 0.12 -2.77
N GLY A 54 -7.89 -0.90 -1.91
CA GLY A 54 -8.55 -2.18 -2.06
C GLY A 54 -10.08 -2.10 -2.10
N ILE A 55 -10.69 -1.13 -1.42
CA ILE A 55 -12.14 -0.88 -1.53
C ILE A 55 -12.51 -0.45 -2.96
N LEU A 56 -11.76 0.51 -3.53
CA LEU A 56 -12.01 0.98 -4.89
C LEU A 56 -11.65 -0.06 -5.94
N VAL A 57 -10.56 -0.83 -5.76
CA VAL A 57 -10.18 -1.92 -6.69
C VAL A 57 -11.28 -2.97 -6.74
N ARG A 58 -11.87 -3.34 -5.59
CA ARG A 58 -13.01 -4.28 -5.56
C ARG A 58 -14.22 -3.67 -6.24
N ALA A 59 -14.56 -2.41 -5.93
CA ALA A 59 -15.67 -1.72 -6.56
C ALA A 59 -15.51 -1.63 -8.09
N GLU A 60 -14.30 -1.37 -8.60
CA GLU A 60 -13.97 -1.39 -10.03
C GLU A 60 -14.19 -2.78 -10.64
N SER A 61 -13.75 -3.84 -9.95
CA SER A 61 -13.89 -5.22 -10.45
C SER A 61 -15.33 -5.72 -10.49
N GLU A 62 -16.19 -5.18 -9.62
CA GLU A 62 -17.61 -5.51 -9.51
C GLU A 62 -18.51 -4.51 -10.25
N PHE A 63 -17.91 -3.51 -10.93
CA PHE A 63 -18.65 -2.44 -11.58
C PHE A 63 -19.37 -2.93 -12.85
N GLU A 64 -20.69 -2.73 -12.88
CA GLU A 64 -21.52 -2.95 -14.07
C GLU A 64 -21.98 -1.59 -14.63
N PRO A 65 -21.46 -1.15 -15.79
CA PRO A 65 -21.83 0.12 -16.41
C PRO A 65 -23.34 0.25 -16.60
N GLN A 66 -23.92 1.34 -16.08
CA GLN A 66 -25.28 1.76 -16.43
C GLN A 66 -25.18 2.96 -17.37
N GLU A 67 -26.00 2.98 -18.42
CA GLU A 67 -26.10 4.13 -19.34
C GLU A 67 -24.78 4.53 -20.06
N GLY A 68 -23.79 3.63 -20.09
CA GLY A 68 -22.51 3.84 -20.77
C GLY A 68 -21.45 4.58 -19.95
N GLU A 69 -21.70 4.80 -18.66
CA GLU A 69 -20.73 5.41 -17.75
C GLU A 69 -19.57 4.46 -17.43
N THR A 70 -18.39 4.99 -17.15
CA THR A 70 -17.24 4.19 -16.68
C THR A 70 -17.09 4.26 -15.17
N PHE A 71 -16.42 3.27 -14.57
CA PHE A 71 -16.14 3.27 -13.13
C PHE A 71 -15.44 4.56 -12.68
N ALA A 72 -14.45 5.02 -13.44
CA ALA A 72 -13.70 6.23 -13.12
C ALA A 72 -14.59 7.49 -13.12
N GLU A 73 -15.65 7.55 -13.94
CA GLU A 73 -16.60 8.68 -13.93
C GLU A 73 -17.41 8.68 -12.65
N VAL A 74 -17.93 7.51 -12.26
CA VAL A 74 -18.76 7.35 -11.06
C VAL A 74 -17.95 7.56 -9.79
N ALA A 75 -16.74 7.01 -9.74
CA ALA A 75 -15.84 7.07 -8.58
C ALA A 75 -14.89 8.28 -8.60
N MET A 76 -15.13 9.27 -9.47
CA MET A 76 -14.30 10.47 -9.59
C MET A 76 -14.04 11.15 -8.24
N PRO A 77 -15.05 11.39 -7.37
CA PRO A 77 -14.82 12.05 -6.08
C PRO A 77 -13.85 11.27 -5.18
N GLU A 78 -13.96 9.95 -5.13
CA GLU A 78 -13.11 9.08 -4.32
C GLU A 78 -11.68 9.03 -4.87
N ILE A 79 -11.52 8.93 -6.19
CA ILE A 79 -10.22 8.95 -6.87
C ILE A 79 -9.50 10.28 -6.60
N GLU A 80 -10.21 11.41 -6.73
CA GLU A 80 -9.65 12.73 -6.46
C GLU A 80 -9.27 12.91 -4.98
N ALA A 81 -10.08 12.38 -4.06
CA ALA A 81 -9.79 12.42 -2.63
C ALA A 81 -8.53 11.62 -2.29
N MET A 82 -8.39 10.41 -2.86
CA MET A 82 -7.18 9.60 -2.70
C MET A 82 -5.94 10.31 -3.26
N ALA A 83 -6.03 10.84 -4.48
CA ALA A 83 -4.94 11.59 -5.10
C ALA A 83 -4.51 12.82 -4.27
N GLN A 84 -5.47 13.57 -3.74
CA GLN A 84 -5.19 14.72 -2.86
C GLN A 84 -4.58 14.27 -1.53
N ALA A 85 -5.05 13.16 -0.94
CA ALA A 85 -4.48 12.64 0.30
C ALA A 85 -2.99 12.26 0.14
N VAL A 86 -2.61 11.68 -1.00
CA VAL A 86 -1.21 11.27 -1.24
C VAL A 86 -0.31 12.41 -1.74
N THR A 87 -0.88 13.49 -2.29
CA THR A 87 -0.09 14.62 -2.84
C THR A 87 -0.08 15.88 -1.98
N GLU A 88 -1.10 16.09 -1.13
CA GLU A 88 -1.29 17.27 -0.29
C GLU A 88 -1.47 16.92 1.19
N GLY A 89 -1.48 15.62 1.52
CA GLY A 89 -1.59 15.14 2.89
C GLY A 89 -0.32 15.33 3.73
N CYS A 90 -0.28 14.66 4.87
CA CYS A 90 0.77 14.82 5.87
C CYS A 90 2.08 14.06 5.56
N VAL A 91 2.06 13.15 4.57
CA VAL A 91 3.18 12.28 4.22
C VAL A 91 3.78 12.71 2.88
N ASP A 92 5.09 12.94 2.86
CA ASP A 92 5.86 13.12 1.64
C ASP A 92 6.37 11.77 1.13
N PHE A 93 5.53 11.09 0.34
CA PHE A 93 5.85 9.77 -0.22
C PHE A 93 7.07 9.80 -1.14
N SER A 94 7.48 10.96 -1.66
CA SER A 94 8.63 11.07 -2.56
C SER A 94 9.98 10.79 -1.90
N LYS A 95 9.99 10.65 -0.57
CA LYS A 95 11.17 10.29 0.23
C LYS A 95 11.31 8.79 0.47
N ILE A 96 10.31 7.99 0.13
CA ILE A 96 10.36 6.54 0.27
C ILE A 96 11.38 5.99 -0.72
N ARG A 97 12.25 5.09 -0.25
CA ARG A 97 13.23 4.38 -1.08
C ARG A 97 12.55 3.23 -1.80
N PHE A 98 13.09 2.87 -2.95
CA PHE A 98 12.49 1.84 -3.79
C PHE A 98 12.34 0.49 -3.05
N TRP A 99 13.36 0.09 -2.28
CA TRP A 99 13.31 -1.15 -1.49
C TRP A 99 12.33 -1.08 -0.31
N GLU A 100 11.96 0.11 0.16
CA GLU A 100 10.92 0.28 1.17
C GLU A 100 9.52 0.20 0.57
N ALA A 101 9.39 0.38 -0.75
CA ALA A 101 8.11 0.45 -1.45
C ALA A 101 7.72 -0.85 -2.19
N CYS A 102 8.68 -1.76 -2.36
CA CYS A 102 8.57 -3.00 -3.11
C CYS A 102 9.36 -4.11 -2.40
N GLU A 103 9.06 -5.36 -2.70
CA GLU A 103 9.87 -6.49 -2.26
C GLU A 103 10.99 -6.71 -3.27
N THR A 104 12.21 -6.28 -2.92
CA THR A 104 13.40 -6.40 -3.78
C THR A 104 14.24 -7.65 -3.49
N ALA A 105 13.98 -8.31 -2.37
CA ALA A 105 14.64 -9.53 -1.94
C ALA A 105 13.70 -10.38 -1.07
N GLU A 106 13.90 -11.69 -1.06
CA GLU A 106 13.29 -12.60 -0.09
C GLU A 106 14.28 -12.94 1.02
N VAL A 107 13.76 -13.32 2.19
CA VAL A 107 14.63 -13.78 3.28
C VAL A 107 15.00 -15.24 3.07
N ALA A 108 16.30 -15.47 2.95
CA ALA A 108 16.91 -16.78 2.89
C ALA A 108 17.74 -17.05 4.16
N TRP A 109 18.10 -18.32 4.38
CA TRP A 109 18.77 -18.77 5.60
C TRP A 109 20.02 -19.56 5.28
N ASP A 110 21.15 -19.12 5.82
CA ASP A 110 22.38 -19.90 5.86
C ASP A 110 22.37 -20.78 7.11
N GLU A 111 22.36 -22.10 6.90
CA GLU A 111 22.37 -23.09 7.99
C GLU A 111 23.79 -23.55 8.31
N ALA A 112 24.23 -23.37 9.55
CA ALA A 112 25.40 -24.04 10.09
C ALA A 112 24.99 -25.43 10.59
N LYS A 113 25.67 -26.48 10.11
CA LYS A 113 25.41 -27.88 10.48
C LYS A 113 26.60 -28.48 11.23
N ASP A 114 26.33 -29.35 12.19
CA ASP A 114 27.35 -30.13 12.88
C ASP A 114 27.85 -31.33 12.04
N GLU A 115 28.75 -32.12 12.60
CA GLU A 115 29.35 -33.30 11.93
C GLU A 115 28.31 -34.40 11.59
N GLU A 116 27.15 -34.40 12.25
CA GLU A 116 26.04 -35.33 12.00
C GLU A 116 25.03 -34.76 11.00
N GLY A 117 25.26 -33.54 10.50
CA GLY A 117 24.39 -32.83 9.56
C GLY A 117 23.20 -32.14 10.22
N LYS A 118 23.15 -32.06 11.56
CA LYS A 118 22.08 -31.37 12.29
C LYS A 118 22.34 -29.86 12.30
N VAL A 119 21.30 -29.09 12.04
CA VAL A 119 21.37 -27.62 12.06
C VAL A 119 21.63 -27.14 13.50
N ILE A 120 22.75 -26.45 13.70
CA ILE A 120 23.19 -25.87 14.97
C ILE A 120 23.12 -24.34 14.98
N GLY A 121 22.90 -23.71 13.82
CA GLY A 121 22.72 -22.27 13.71
C GLY A 121 22.07 -21.89 12.38
N ARG A 122 21.39 -20.75 12.36
CA ARG A 122 20.81 -20.15 11.16
C ARG A 122 21.10 -18.65 11.16
N MET A 123 21.51 -18.12 10.01
CA MET A 123 21.72 -16.69 9.79
C MET A 123 20.81 -16.22 8.65
N PRO A 124 19.96 -15.19 8.84
CA PRO A 124 19.15 -14.65 7.75
C PRO A 124 20.02 -13.81 6.82
N TYR A 125 19.70 -13.83 5.53
CA TYR A 125 20.25 -12.90 4.54
C TYR A 125 19.19 -12.56 3.48
N GLY A 126 19.36 -11.42 2.81
CA GLY A 126 18.51 -11.05 1.68
C GLY A 126 18.98 -11.73 0.41
N ASN A 127 18.13 -12.58 -0.18
CA ASN A 127 18.32 -13.12 -1.52
C ASN A 127 17.59 -12.21 -2.52
N PRO A 128 18.31 -11.41 -3.34
CA PRO A 128 17.67 -10.47 -4.25
C PRO A 128 16.77 -11.17 -5.27
N HIS A 129 15.63 -10.55 -5.58
CA HIS A 129 14.83 -10.97 -6.73
C HIS A 129 15.47 -10.47 -8.02
N ASP A 130 15.30 -11.23 -9.12
CA ASP A 130 15.70 -10.78 -10.46
C ASP A 130 14.92 -9.52 -10.88
N GLU A 131 13.63 -9.48 -10.52
CA GLU A 131 12.75 -8.32 -10.68
C GLU A 131 11.99 -8.05 -9.36
N PRO A 132 11.87 -6.78 -8.94
CA PRO A 132 11.11 -6.41 -7.75
C PRO A 132 9.65 -6.86 -7.81
N ARG A 133 9.13 -7.39 -6.71
CA ARG A 133 7.71 -7.72 -6.52
C ARG A 133 6.99 -6.58 -5.79
N GLU A 134 5.66 -6.57 -5.80
CA GLU A 134 4.86 -5.48 -5.21
C GLU A 134 5.12 -5.26 -3.70
N GLY A 135 5.55 -6.30 -2.96
CA GLY A 135 5.87 -6.21 -1.54
C GLY A 135 4.72 -5.66 -0.69
N ASN A 136 4.95 -4.55 0.02
CA ASN A 136 3.93 -3.89 0.83
C ASN A 136 2.90 -3.09 0.02
N ARG A 137 3.03 -3.05 -1.32
CA ARG A 137 2.07 -2.50 -2.28
C ARG A 137 1.90 -0.98 -2.24
N ILE A 138 2.73 -0.23 -1.51
CA ILE A 138 2.63 1.24 -1.49
C ILE A 138 2.88 1.84 -2.89
N LEU A 139 3.88 1.34 -3.63
CA LEU A 139 4.14 1.81 -4.98
C LEU A 139 3.01 1.42 -5.93
N ALA A 140 2.58 0.15 -5.89
CA ALA A 140 1.49 -0.35 -6.71
C ALA A 140 0.19 0.45 -6.49
N ASN A 141 -0.12 0.81 -5.24
CA ASN A 141 -1.29 1.63 -4.93
C ASN A 141 -1.16 3.07 -5.42
N LEU A 142 0.00 3.71 -5.29
CA LEU A 142 0.24 5.04 -5.85
C LEU A 142 0.11 5.05 -7.38
N GLU A 143 0.60 4.01 -8.05
CA GLU A 143 0.45 3.83 -9.50
C GLU A 143 -1.01 3.64 -9.90
N LYS A 144 -1.77 2.82 -9.15
CA LYS A 144 -3.19 2.59 -9.44
C LYS A 144 -4.02 3.87 -9.25
N ILE A 145 -3.74 4.65 -8.21
CA ILE A 145 -4.38 5.97 -8.00
C ILE A 145 -4.05 6.90 -9.17
N LEU A 146 -2.79 6.91 -9.63
CA LEU A 146 -2.38 7.72 -10.77
C LEU A 146 -3.10 7.31 -12.05
N GLU A 147 -3.21 6.00 -12.31
CA GLU A 147 -3.94 5.44 -13.44
C GLU A 147 -5.39 5.93 -13.46
N TRP A 148 -6.11 5.79 -12.35
CA TRP A 148 -7.48 6.28 -12.23
C TRP A 148 -7.57 7.79 -12.42
N LEU A 149 -6.65 8.56 -11.83
CA LEU A 149 -6.67 10.02 -11.96
C LEU A 149 -6.42 10.47 -13.41
N VAL A 150 -5.57 9.76 -14.15
CA VAL A 150 -5.36 9.96 -15.59
C VAL A 150 -6.65 9.69 -16.36
N GLN A 151 -7.32 8.57 -16.09
CA GLN A 151 -8.59 8.24 -16.75
C GLN A 151 -9.64 9.34 -16.53
N VAL A 152 -9.83 9.79 -15.27
CA VAL A 152 -10.76 10.89 -14.94
C VAL A 152 -10.38 12.19 -15.63
N HIS A 153 -9.09 12.51 -15.71
CA HIS A 153 -8.61 13.72 -16.38
C HIS A 153 -8.89 13.68 -17.88
N ASP A 154 -8.58 12.57 -18.55
CA ASP A 154 -8.83 12.38 -19.98
C ASP A 154 -10.33 12.43 -20.32
N MET A 155 -11.19 11.91 -19.44
CA MET A 155 -12.65 12.00 -19.61
C MET A 155 -13.15 13.43 -19.50
N HIS A 156 -12.60 14.22 -18.57
CA HIS A 156 -12.93 15.63 -18.45
C HIS A 156 -12.53 16.44 -19.68
N GLU A 157 -11.35 16.15 -20.25
CA GLU A 157 -10.92 16.78 -21.51
C GLU A 157 -11.89 16.44 -22.66
N LYS A 158 -12.31 15.17 -22.77
CA LYS A 158 -13.22 14.70 -23.83
C LYS A 158 -14.65 15.23 -23.68
N ASN A 159 -15.18 15.25 -22.46
CA ASN A 159 -16.57 15.63 -22.17
C ASN A 159 -16.73 17.16 -22.03
N GLY A 160 -15.62 17.90 -21.89
CA GLY A 160 -15.57 19.35 -21.81
C GLY A 160 -15.70 19.89 -20.38
N MET A 161 -15.30 21.14 -20.18
CA MET A 161 -15.18 21.76 -18.85
C MET A 161 -16.51 21.95 -18.10
N GLY A 162 -17.66 21.77 -18.75
CA GLY A 162 -18.95 21.74 -18.05
C GLY A 162 -19.21 20.42 -17.33
N TRP A 163 -18.52 19.34 -17.70
CA TRP A 163 -18.86 17.97 -17.28
C TRP A 163 -18.68 17.74 -15.79
N ALA A 164 -17.53 18.13 -15.24
CA ALA A 164 -17.24 17.96 -13.82
C ALA A 164 -17.79 19.10 -12.94
N SER A 165 -18.53 20.06 -13.53
CA SER A 165 -19.12 21.16 -12.77
C SER A 165 -20.46 20.74 -12.16
N PRO A 166 -20.69 20.95 -10.84
CA PRO A 166 -21.98 20.68 -10.20
C PRO A 166 -23.17 21.40 -10.85
N TYR A 167 -22.92 22.50 -11.56
CA TYR A 167 -23.92 23.32 -12.23
C TYR A 167 -23.74 23.40 -13.75
N GLY A 168 -22.81 22.63 -14.33
CA GLY A 168 -22.49 22.69 -15.76
C GLY A 168 -21.71 23.95 -16.19
N CYS A 169 -21.18 24.71 -15.24
CA CYS A 169 -20.45 25.95 -15.45
C CYS A 169 -19.01 25.66 -15.93
N PRO A 170 -18.61 26.09 -17.14
CA PRO A 170 -17.27 25.82 -17.66
C PRO A 170 -16.13 26.35 -16.79
N GLU A 171 -16.33 27.49 -16.12
CA GLU A 171 -15.32 28.09 -15.23
C GLU A 171 -15.04 27.19 -14.02
N ASP A 172 -16.09 26.65 -13.39
CA ASP A 172 -15.95 25.76 -12.24
C ASP A 172 -15.25 24.45 -12.63
N GLY A 173 -15.60 23.88 -13.79
CA GLY A 173 -14.93 22.67 -14.25
C GLY A 173 -13.51 22.95 -14.74
N GLN A 174 -13.19 24.11 -15.31
CA GLN A 174 -11.79 24.47 -15.57
C GLN A 174 -10.98 24.49 -14.27
N HIS A 175 -11.52 25.06 -13.19
CA HIS A 175 -10.85 25.02 -11.89
C HIS A 175 -10.65 23.59 -11.36
N ALA A 176 -11.64 22.71 -11.52
CA ALA A 176 -11.52 21.30 -11.15
C ALA A 176 -10.48 20.56 -12.01
N TYR A 177 -10.47 20.84 -13.33
CA TYR A 177 -9.51 20.29 -14.28
C TYR A 177 -8.07 20.66 -13.90
N ASP A 178 -7.81 21.95 -13.68
CA ASP A 178 -6.48 22.46 -13.31
C ASP A 178 -6.01 21.90 -11.97
N LYS A 179 -6.93 21.73 -11.00
CA LYS A 179 -6.63 21.12 -9.71
C LYS A 179 -6.22 19.65 -9.89
N ARG A 180 -6.99 18.90 -10.67
CA ARG A 180 -6.70 17.49 -10.99
C ARG A 180 -5.37 17.32 -11.70
N GLU A 181 -5.07 18.19 -12.66
CA GLU A 181 -3.80 18.19 -13.39
C GLU A 181 -2.62 18.34 -12.43
N LYS A 182 -2.68 19.30 -11.49
CA LYS A 182 -1.62 19.48 -10.49
C LYS A 182 -1.44 18.27 -9.59
N SER A 183 -2.53 17.63 -9.14
CA SER A 183 -2.46 16.39 -8.37
C SER A 183 -1.83 15.26 -9.20
N ARG A 184 -2.20 15.15 -10.48
CA ARG A 184 -1.64 14.15 -11.41
C ARG A 184 -0.14 14.33 -11.62
N GLU A 185 0.31 15.55 -11.90
CA GLU A 185 1.74 15.85 -12.08
C GLU A 185 2.55 15.55 -10.81
N ARG A 186 2.03 15.95 -9.64
CA ARG A 186 2.69 15.67 -8.36
C ARG A 186 2.77 14.18 -8.07
N LEU A 187 1.68 13.44 -8.29
CA LEU A 187 1.64 12.01 -8.04
C LEU A 187 2.56 11.25 -9.01
N ALA A 188 2.57 11.62 -10.29
CA ALA A 188 3.51 11.07 -11.27
C ALA A 188 4.96 11.31 -10.86
N ALA A 189 5.31 12.55 -10.47
CA ALA A 189 6.64 12.88 -9.98
C ALA A 189 7.02 12.10 -8.71
N THR A 190 6.08 11.84 -7.82
CA THR A 190 6.29 11.01 -6.61
C THR A 190 6.58 9.56 -6.99
N VAL A 191 5.77 8.95 -7.87
CA VAL A 191 5.98 7.58 -8.36
C VAL A 191 7.35 7.46 -9.02
N ASP A 192 7.70 8.40 -9.90
CA ASP A 192 8.99 8.42 -10.58
C ASP A 192 10.15 8.55 -9.60
N LYS A 193 10.04 9.41 -8.58
CA LYS A 193 11.08 9.54 -7.55
C LYS A 193 11.27 8.25 -6.78
N ILE A 194 10.20 7.58 -6.34
CA ILE A 194 10.32 6.30 -5.62
C ILE A 194 11.03 5.26 -6.48
N LYS A 195 10.62 5.10 -7.75
CA LYS A 195 11.23 4.15 -8.70
C LYS A 195 12.72 4.39 -8.95
N ASN A 196 13.14 5.65 -8.92
CA ASN A 196 14.54 6.03 -9.15
C ASN A 196 15.35 6.19 -7.85
N ASN A 197 14.73 6.10 -6.68
CA ASN A 197 15.38 6.19 -5.38
C ASN A 197 15.92 4.81 -4.96
N LEU A 198 16.89 4.32 -5.73
CA LEU A 198 17.43 2.97 -5.60
C LEU A 198 18.42 2.80 -4.44
N ASP A 199 18.85 3.88 -3.76
CA ASP A 199 19.87 3.91 -2.69
C ASP A 199 20.74 2.64 -2.63
N LEU A 200 21.72 2.56 -3.55
CA LEU A 200 22.81 1.57 -3.54
C LEU A 200 23.86 1.92 -2.47
#